data_AF-A0A3M1E335-F1
#
_entry.id   AF-A0A3M1E335-F1
#
_cell.length_a   1.000
_cell.length_b   1.000
_cell.length_c   1.000
_cell.angle_alpha   90.00
_cell.angle_beta   90.00
_cell.angle_gamma   90.00
#
_symmetry.space_group_name_H-M   'P 1'
#
loop_
_entity.id
_entity.type
_entity.pdbx_description
1 polymer ?
#
loop_
_entity_poly.entity_id
_entity_poly.type
_entity_poly.pdbx_seq_one_letter_code
_entity_poly.pdbx_strand_id
1 'polypeptide(L)'
;MVAAAAALGVWLVCRWGRRWIGRHRRRALHLGWLGVLAAAGATIGYGLARDALPGWSLTFRWQYWTVSAAMIADHPLGVGRENFGRHYLRYKPIEYPEEVTNPHDLFVQAAAEWGWLGLAGLCGMLYGASRRIVLGGPAEGVEGDEERQRLGRFLRWGGMAALSVVMFLRIPLLESRDVHFVYYVTVASGLVFALMYALTAAAMLEGSMQAEPKRHAEPWLRAACAFGLLAFLIHDTINFALFVPGTLTTCAAVFALAVSMSGETSKENGEERAVACGHDSGREGPLPHLSACGHACLCVARRQAQAGGRGSVDPGRGRARHGRELLRHRFPPLPYGRGSVSGRGSVRGPLPHGRGSVGGRGSAGGRGSVSGGGSVEGNPRGHLGVAVRGWRRWGPVGGCAAAVAVVIWAGLRPQLQVQRALQRAEADAGEITAGPVRSQSAARWFEKAIEADPLDPSPPLRYAEWLVGLTATPELSEEAWREAEGALEEAVRRDPDFVSLLRRRRGFYLMRAQARKDSSDALKAVDAALRVLDCYPQSPPDLAALGDCRLRAAKMLRASEEGGASAEKVRSLLEGAIEAYRRALELDRQRIEWERFHRLDARTVRRIEERMAEAKGLLGT
;
A
#
# COMPACT_ATOMS: atom_id res chain seq x y z
N MET A 1 -16.09 -8.49 16.74
CA MET A 1 -17.45 -8.43 17.33
C MET A 1 -18.28 -7.28 16.74
N VAL A 2 -17.83 -6.01 16.83
CA VAL A 2 -18.56 -4.86 16.27
C VAL A 2 -18.91 -5.02 14.78
N ALA A 3 -17.93 -5.38 13.95
CA ALA A 3 -18.16 -5.61 12.51
C ALA A 3 -19.20 -6.73 12.25
N ALA A 4 -19.20 -7.79 13.05
CA ALA A 4 -20.17 -8.89 12.93
C ALA A 4 -21.59 -8.44 13.35
N ALA A 5 -21.71 -7.66 14.42
CA ALA A 5 -22.99 -7.09 14.86
C ALA A 5 -23.55 -6.11 13.82
N ALA A 6 -22.69 -5.25 13.24
CA ALA A 6 -23.07 -4.36 12.15
C ALA A 6 -23.54 -5.15 10.93
N ALA A 7 -22.78 -6.17 10.50
CA ALA A 7 -23.15 -7.03 9.37
C ALA A 7 -24.50 -7.74 9.59
N LEU A 8 -24.74 -8.26 10.80
CA LEU A 8 -26.02 -8.87 11.18
C LEU A 8 -27.17 -7.84 11.14
N GLY A 9 -26.95 -6.64 11.65
CA GLY A 9 -27.93 -5.55 11.60
C GLY A 9 -28.32 -5.19 10.17
N VAL A 10 -27.33 -4.99 9.28
CA VAL A 10 -27.60 -4.72 7.86
C VAL A 10 -28.33 -5.91 7.21
N TRP A 11 -27.93 -7.15 7.50
CA TRP A 11 -28.60 -8.34 6.98
C TRP A 11 -30.07 -8.40 7.40
N LEU A 12 -30.39 -8.11 8.67
CA LEU A 12 -31.77 -8.05 9.17
C LEU A 12 -32.59 -6.96 8.45
N VAL A 13 -32.04 -5.75 8.32
CA VAL A 13 -32.68 -4.64 7.60
C VAL A 13 -32.98 -5.02 6.16
N CYS A 14 -32.03 -5.65 5.46
CA CYS A 14 -32.23 -6.09 4.09
C CYS A 14 -33.18 -7.27 3.97
N ARG A 15 -33.18 -8.21 4.94
CA ARG A 15 -34.10 -9.34 4.96
C ARG A 15 -35.54 -8.87 5.15
N TRP A 16 -35.80 -7.96 6.07
CA TRP A 16 -37.13 -7.38 6.28
C TRP A 16 -37.52 -6.40 5.17
N GLY A 17 -36.57 -5.60 4.68
CA GLY A 17 -36.77 -4.62 3.62
C GLY A 17 -36.80 -5.19 2.21
N ARG A 18 -36.59 -6.50 2.00
CA ARG A 18 -36.37 -7.11 0.67
C ARG A 18 -37.41 -6.72 -0.38
N ARG A 19 -38.70 -6.75 -0.03
CA ARG A 19 -39.80 -6.37 -0.95
C ARG A 19 -39.74 -4.89 -1.32
N TRP A 20 -39.45 -4.02 -0.35
CA TRP A 20 -39.35 -2.58 -0.58
C TRP A 20 -38.09 -2.22 -1.39
N ILE A 21 -36.94 -2.79 -1.02
CA ILE A 21 -35.66 -2.61 -1.73
C ILE A 21 -35.81 -3.06 -3.19
N GLY A 22 -36.46 -4.20 -3.43
CA GLY A 22 -36.71 -4.71 -4.78
C GLY A 22 -37.54 -3.77 -5.65
N ARG A 23 -38.57 -3.12 -5.08
CA ARG A 23 -39.43 -2.13 -5.77
C ARG A 23 -38.75 -0.76 -5.93
N HIS A 24 -37.89 -0.37 -4.99
CA HIS A 24 -37.32 0.97 -4.91
C HIS A 24 -35.78 1.00 -4.92
N ARG A 25 -35.15 0.19 -5.78
CA ARG A 25 -33.69 -0.03 -5.80
C ARG A 25 -32.86 1.26 -5.82
N ARG A 26 -33.27 2.27 -6.61
CA ARG A 26 -32.61 3.59 -6.65
C ARG A 26 -32.68 4.30 -5.30
N ARG A 27 -33.87 4.37 -4.69
CA ARG A 27 -34.04 5.00 -3.36
C ARG A 27 -33.25 4.24 -2.30
N ALA A 28 -33.26 2.90 -2.34
CA ALA A 28 -32.49 2.08 -1.43
C ALA A 28 -30.97 2.34 -1.53
N LEU A 29 -30.44 2.48 -2.76
CA LEU A 29 -29.03 2.84 -2.98
C LEU A 29 -28.68 4.20 -2.36
N HIS A 30 -29.49 5.24 -2.65
CA HIS A 30 -29.24 6.58 -2.13
C HIS A 30 -29.37 6.66 -0.61
N LEU A 31 -30.39 6.01 -0.03
CA LEU A 31 -30.55 5.92 1.42
C LEU A 31 -29.41 5.15 2.08
N GLY A 32 -28.90 4.10 1.43
CA GLY A 32 -27.73 3.37 1.91
C GLY A 32 -26.49 4.27 2.00
N TRP A 33 -26.18 5.00 0.92
CA TRP A 33 -25.06 5.95 0.91
C TRP A 33 -25.26 7.12 1.88
N LEU A 34 -26.49 7.64 2.00
CA LEU A 34 -26.81 8.64 3.01
C LEU A 34 -26.58 8.11 4.43
N GLY A 35 -26.91 6.84 4.69
CA GLY A 35 -26.62 6.18 5.96
C GLY A 35 -25.13 6.04 6.24
N VAL A 36 -24.31 5.70 5.23
CA VAL A 36 -22.84 5.67 5.34
C VAL A 36 -22.29 7.05 5.68
N LEU A 37 -22.75 8.10 4.98
CA LEU A 37 -22.33 9.47 5.24
C LEU A 37 -22.76 9.94 6.64
N ALA A 38 -23.97 9.59 7.07
CA ALA A 38 -24.46 9.91 8.41
C ALA A 38 -23.63 9.21 9.51
N ALA A 39 -23.25 7.93 9.31
CA ALA A 39 -22.39 7.20 10.24
C ALA A 39 -20.97 7.78 10.31
N ALA A 40 -20.38 8.14 9.17
CA ALA A 40 -19.10 8.83 9.13
C ALA A 40 -19.18 10.19 9.84
N GLY A 41 -20.21 10.99 9.55
CA GLY A 41 -20.46 12.26 10.21
C GLY A 41 -20.66 12.13 11.72
N ALA A 42 -21.38 11.11 12.18
CA ALA A 42 -21.54 10.82 13.61
C ALA A 42 -20.23 10.41 14.28
N THR A 43 -19.39 9.63 13.58
CA THR A 43 -18.06 9.21 14.08
C THR A 43 -17.12 10.41 14.22
N ILE A 44 -17.06 11.26 13.19
CA ILE A 44 -16.29 12.51 13.20
C ILE A 44 -16.84 13.45 14.28
N GLY A 45 -18.16 13.62 14.35
CA GLY A 45 -18.81 14.46 15.37
C GLY A 45 -18.52 13.98 16.79
N TYR A 46 -18.55 12.67 17.04
CA TYR A 46 -18.14 12.10 18.33
C TYR A 46 -16.67 12.38 18.62
N GLY A 47 -15.78 12.15 17.64
CA GLY A 47 -14.36 12.43 17.75
C GLY A 47 -14.08 13.89 18.09
N LEU A 48 -14.72 14.83 17.37
CA LEU A 48 -14.59 16.27 17.63
C LEU A 48 -15.13 16.67 19.02
N ALA A 49 -16.22 16.06 19.47
CA ALA A 49 -16.83 16.37 20.76
C ALA A 49 -16.08 15.80 21.97
N ARG A 50 -15.27 14.75 21.77
CA ARG A 50 -14.59 14.01 22.86
C ARG A 50 -13.07 14.00 22.74
N ASP A 51 -12.53 14.53 21.67
CA ASP A 51 -11.13 14.39 21.24
C ASP A 51 -10.61 12.94 21.28
N ALA A 52 -11.52 11.99 21.05
CA ALA A 52 -11.25 10.56 21.13
C ALA A 52 -12.40 9.75 20.51
N LEU A 53 -12.10 8.52 20.10
CA LEU A 53 -13.10 7.50 19.80
C LEU A 53 -13.16 6.46 20.94
N PRO A 54 -14.23 5.63 21.03
CA PRO A 54 -14.39 4.69 22.14
C PRO A 54 -13.28 3.62 22.21
N GLY A 55 -12.40 3.75 23.22
CA GLY A 55 -11.34 2.80 23.53
C GLY A 55 -9.99 3.17 22.90
N TRP A 56 -8.89 2.76 23.54
CA TRP A 56 -7.53 3.24 23.23
C TRP A 56 -7.12 3.10 21.77
N SER A 57 -7.38 1.95 21.13
CA SER A 57 -6.95 1.77 19.73
C SER A 57 -7.73 2.65 18.75
N LEU A 58 -8.98 3.00 19.04
CA LEU A 58 -9.76 3.95 18.24
C LEU A 58 -9.35 5.39 18.55
N THR A 59 -8.98 5.70 19.80
CA THR A 59 -8.40 7.00 20.16
C THR A 59 -7.13 7.28 19.36
N PHE A 60 -6.20 6.33 19.23
CA PHE A 60 -5.00 6.55 18.41
C PHE A 60 -5.33 6.79 16.94
N ARG A 61 -6.31 6.07 16.39
CA ARG A 61 -6.78 6.31 15.02
C ARG A 61 -7.38 7.69 14.85
N TRP A 62 -8.17 8.14 15.82
CA TRP A 62 -8.69 9.51 15.84
C TRP A 62 -7.55 10.53 15.79
N GLN A 63 -6.52 10.34 16.61
CA GLN A 63 -5.32 11.19 16.58
C GLN A 63 -4.66 11.18 15.20
N TYR A 64 -4.52 10.01 14.55
CA TYR A 64 -3.96 9.93 13.20
C TYR A 64 -4.80 10.72 12.20
N TRP A 65 -6.12 10.64 12.29
CA TRP A 65 -7.04 11.35 11.41
C TRP A 65 -6.98 12.86 11.64
N THR A 66 -6.89 13.32 12.89
CA THR A 66 -6.72 14.73 13.23
C THR A 66 -5.44 15.30 12.63
N VAL A 67 -4.30 14.60 12.77
CA VAL A 67 -3.03 14.99 12.14
C VAL A 67 -3.15 14.99 10.61
N SER A 68 -3.79 13.96 10.05
CA SER A 68 -4.00 13.83 8.62
C SER A 68 -4.86 14.97 8.06
N ALA A 69 -5.85 15.44 8.81
CA ALA A 69 -6.71 16.54 8.39
C ALA A 69 -5.92 17.85 8.24
N ALA A 70 -4.99 18.13 9.17
CA ALA A 70 -4.08 19.28 9.04
C ALA A 70 -3.17 19.15 7.81
N MET A 71 -2.62 17.95 7.58
CA MET A 71 -1.81 17.66 6.38
C MET A 71 -2.62 17.83 5.08
N ILE A 72 -3.85 17.33 5.02
CA ILE A 72 -4.72 17.45 3.83
C ILE A 72 -5.08 18.91 3.56
N ALA A 73 -5.25 19.73 4.60
CA ALA A 73 -5.54 21.15 4.45
C ALA A 73 -4.38 21.90 3.78
N ASP A 74 -3.14 21.58 4.15
CA ASP A 74 -1.93 22.18 3.55
C ASP A 74 -1.59 21.58 2.17
N HIS A 75 -2.02 20.34 1.91
CA HIS A 75 -1.71 19.59 0.70
C HIS A 75 -3.01 19.09 0.01
N PRO A 76 -3.82 19.98 -0.61
CA PRO A 76 -5.11 19.60 -1.21
C PRO A 76 -4.99 18.63 -2.41
N LEU A 77 -3.81 18.57 -3.04
CA LEU A 77 -3.47 17.61 -4.11
C LEU A 77 -2.84 16.32 -3.57
N GLY A 78 -2.65 16.23 -2.26
CA GLY A 78 -1.99 15.13 -1.57
C GLY A 78 -0.47 15.30 -1.47
N VAL A 79 0.15 14.53 -0.58
CA VAL A 79 1.61 14.49 -0.38
C VAL A 79 2.32 13.50 -1.31
N GLY A 80 1.57 12.77 -2.14
CA GLY A 80 2.07 11.69 -2.98
C GLY A 80 1.99 10.31 -2.30
N ARG A 81 2.02 9.25 -3.11
CA ARG A 81 1.91 7.86 -2.65
C ARG A 81 3.11 7.47 -1.78
N GLU A 82 2.87 6.81 -0.65
CA GLU A 82 3.88 6.38 0.33
C GLU A 82 4.65 7.54 1.00
N ASN A 83 4.18 8.79 0.86
CA ASN A 83 4.81 9.95 1.49
C ASN A 83 4.16 10.33 2.82
N PHE A 84 3.06 9.69 3.22
CA PHE A 84 2.32 10.04 4.43
C PHE A 84 3.23 10.10 5.67
N GLY A 85 4.00 9.06 5.95
CA GLY A 85 4.86 9.00 7.13
C GLY A 85 5.93 10.11 7.19
N ARG A 86 6.39 10.59 6.03
CA ARG A 86 7.38 11.68 5.92
C ARG A 86 6.78 12.99 6.39
N HIS A 87 5.57 13.29 5.92
CA HIS A 87 4.86 14.53 6.27
C HIS A 87 4.21 14.46 7.65
N TYR A 88 3.78 13.28 8.09
CA TYR A 88 3.02 13.08 9.33
C TYR A 88 3.71 13.69 10.55
N LEU A 89 5.04 13.52 10.67
CA LEU A 89 5.80 13.99 11.82
C LEU A 89 5.85 15.52 11.95
N ARG A 90 5.69 16.26 10.85
CA ARG A 90 5.62 17.72 10.86
C ARG A 90 4.32 18.22 11.51
N TYR A 91 3.24 17.47 11.32
CA TYR A 91 1.91 17.81 11.83
C TYR A 91 1.62 17.18 13.19
N LYS A 92 2.37 16.15 13.59
CA LYS A 92 2.09 15.37 14.79
C LYS A 92 2.33 16.18 16.07
N PRO A 93 1.29 16.41 16.91
CA PRO A 93 1.44 16.97 18.24
C PRO A 93 2.26 16.07 19.16
N ILE A 94 2.85 16.67 20.20
CA ILE A 94 3.67 15.97 21.18
C ILE A 94 2.87 14.98 22.03
N GLU A 95 1.59 15.24 22.21
CA GLU A 95 0.65 14.43 22.98
C GLU A 95 0.24 13.13 22.27
N TYR A 96 0.62 12.97 21.00
CA TYR A 96 0.26 11.80 20.19
C TYR A 96 1.45 10.81 20.14
N PRO A 97 1.25 9.56 20.59
CA PRO A 97 2.35 8.65 20.91
C PRO A 97 3.08 8.17 19.66
N GLU A 98 2.31 7.77 18.65
CA GLU A 98 2.81 6.90 17.60
C GLU A 98 3.37 7.70 16.42
N GLU A 99 4.49 7.24 15.91
CA GLU A 99 5.02 7.61 14.61
C GLU A 99 4.50 6.57 13.62
N VAL A 100 3.52 6.95 12.80
CA VAL A 100 2.86 6.04 11.86
C VAL A 100 3.25 6.35 10.42
N THR A 101 3.26 5.32 9.58
CA THR A 101 3.56 5.45 8.14
C THR A 101 2.32 5.67 7.29
N ASN A 102 1.11 5.56 7.88
CA ASN A 102 -0.18 5.71 7.21
C ASN A 102 -1.29 6.04 8.26
N PRO A 103 -2.46 6.53 7.84
CA PRO A 103 -3.52 6.96 8.76
C PRO A 103 -4.47 5.83 9.23
N HIS A 104 -4.23 4.58 8.82
CA HIS A 104 -5.09 3.42 9.11
C HIS A 104 -6.58 3.57 8.71
N ASP A 105 -6.88 4.41 7.72
CA ASP A 105 -8.20 4.53 7.10
C ASP A 105 -8.02 4.81 5.61
N LEU A 106 -8.72 4.04 4.78
CA LEU A 106 -8.61 4.10 3.32
C LEU A 106 -8.95 5.49 2.75
N PHE A 107 -9.99 6.14 3.28
CA PHE A 107 -10.46 7.43 2.77
C PHE A 107 -9.52 8.55 3.22
N VAL A 108 -9.09 8.52 4.47
CA VAL A 108 -8.09 9.46 4.99
C VAL A 108 -6.77 9.30 4.24
N GLN A 109 -6.34 8.07 3.95
CA GLN A 109 -5.14 7.82 3.17
C GLN A 109 -5.27 8.32 1.73
N ALA A 110 -6.38 8.01 1.05
CA ALA A 110 -6.63 8.50 -0.30
C ALA A 110 -6.62 10.04 -0.36
N ALA A 111 -7.20 10.70 0.65
CA ALA A 111 -7.18 12.15 0.75
C ALA A 111 -5.77 12.70 1.05
N ALA A 112 -5.03 12.09 1.98
CA ALA A 112 -3.70 12.56 2.36
C ALA A 112 -2.66 12.35 1.26
N GLU A 113 -2.67 11.19 0.59
CA GLU A 113 -1.64 10.84 -0.40
C GLU A 113 -1.99 11.30 -1.82
N TRP A 114 -3.28 11.30 -2.19
CA TRP A 114 -3.73 11.62 -3.55
C TRP A 114 -4.68 12.84 -3.60
N GLY A 115 -4.83 13.55 -2.49
CA GLY A 115 -5.64 14.75 -2.38
C GLY A 115 -7.13 14.52 -2.53
N TRP A 116 -7.86 15.61 -2.67
CA TRP A 116 -9.31 15.58 -2.91
C TRP A 116 -9.66 14.85 -4.21
N LEU A 117 -8.79 14.87 -5.22
CA LEU A 117 -8.99 14.16 -6.47
C LEU A 117 -8.96 12.64 -6.26
N GLY A 118 -7.98 12.13 -5.51
CA GLY A 118 -7.90 10.71 -5.18
C GLY A 118 -9.08 10.23 -4.33
N LEU A 119 -9.47 11.01 -3.33
CA LEU A 119 -10.68 10.73 -2.52
C LEU A 119 -11.93 10.70 -3.39
N ALA A 120 -12.13 11.70 -4.27
CA ALA A 120 -13.27 11.75 -5.17
C ALA A 120 -13.29 10.56 -6.15
N GLY A 121 -12.12 10.16 -6.68
CA GLY A 121 -11.96 8.98 -7.52
C GLY A 121 -12.35 7.69 -6.80
N LEU A 122 -11.89 7.51 -5.57
CA LEU A 122 -12.23 6.37 -4.72
C LEU A 122 -13.75 6.32 -4.43
N CYS A 123 -14.34 7.43 -3.98
CA CYS A 123 -15.78 7.54 -3.73
C CYS A 123 -16.61 7.28 -5.00
N GLY A 124 -16.19 7.86 -6.13
CA GLY A 124 -16.83 7.66 -7.43
C GLY A 124 -16.79 6.19 -7.87
N MET A 125 -15.66 5.51 -7.67
CA MET A 125 -15.51 4.08 -7.94
C MET A 125 -16.46 3.24 -7.08
N LEU A 126 -16.47 3.45 -5.76
CA LEU A 126 -17.32 2.70 -4.83
C LEU A 126 -18.82 2.95 -5.09
N TYR A 127 -19.21 4.19 -5.37
CA TYR A 127 -20.58 4.54 -5.70
C TYR A 127 -20.98 3.95 -7.07
N GLY A 128 -20.14 4.07 -8.09
CA GLY A 128 -20.38 3.51 -9.42
C GLY A 128 -20.53 1.99 -9.40
N ALA A 129 -19.67 1.32 -8.64
CA ALA A 129 -19.74 -0.10 -8.34
C ALA A 129 -21.07 -0.48 -7.66
N SER A 130 -21.44 0.21 -6.59
CA SER A 130 -22.71 0.01 -5.87
C SER A 130 -23.91 0.21 -6.79
N ARG A 131 -23.89 1.27 -7.60
CA ARG A 131 -24.92 1.58 -8.60
C ARG A 131 -25.04 0.46 -9.62
N ARG A 132 -23.93 -0.07 -10.13
CA ARG A 132 -23.95 -1.17 -11.11
C ARG A 132 -24.55 -2.44 -10.53
N ILE A 133 -24.22 -2.77 -9.27
CA ILE A 133 -24.76 -3.94 -8.57
C ILE A 133 -26.26 -3.79 -8.31
N VAL A 134 -26.70 -2.61 -7.83
CA VAL A 134 -28.10 -2.39 -7.42
C VAL A 134 -29.03 -2.11 -8.60
N LEU A 135 -28.57 -1.33 -9.59
CA LEU A 135 -29.38 -0.87 -10.72
C LEU A 135 -29.12 -1.63 -12.02
N GLY A 136 -28.14 -2.52 -12.05
CA GLY A 136 -27.87 -3.33 -13.22
C GLY A 136 -29.08 -4.19 -13.58
N GLY A 137 -29.87 -3.73 -14.56
CA GLY A 137 -30.77 -4.60 -15.31
C GLY A 137 -29.97 -5.45 -16.30
N PRO A 138 -30.58 -6.49 -16.90
CA PRO A 138 -30.06 -7.09 -18.11
C PRO A 138 -29.90 -5.97 -19.12
N ALA A 139 -28.84 -6.02 -19.90
CA ALA A 139 -28.91 -5.34 -21.18
C ALA A 139 -30.13 -5.94 -21.89
N GLU A 140 -31.19 -5.16 -22.06
CA GLU A 140 -32.23 -5.49 -23.04
C GLU A 140 -31.50 -5.75 -24.34
N GLY A 141 -31.83 -6.87 -25.00
CA GLY A 141 -31.14 -7.39 -26.17
C GLY A 141 -31.30 -6.46 -27.37
N VAL A 142 -30.63 -5.32 -27.33
CA VAL A 142 -30.51 -4.41 -28.45
C VAL A 142 -29.56 -5.11 -29.43
N GLU A 143 -30.09 -5.47 -30.61
CA GLU A 143 -29.30 -5.92 -31.75
C GLU A 143 -28.08 -5.00 -31.93
N GLY A 144 -26.89 -5.56 -31.70
CA GLY A 144 -25.67 -4.82 -31.33
C GLY A 144 -24.96 -5.44 -30.11
N ASP A 145 -25.65 -6.35 -29.43
CA ASP A 145 -25.22 -7.06 -28.23
C ASP A 145 -23.95 -7.90 -28.43
N GLU A 146 -23.69 -8.40 -29.65
CA GLU A 146 -22.45 -9.13 -29.94
C GLU A 146 -21.19 -8.27 -29.78
N GLU A 147 -21.19 -7.04 -30.32
CA GLU A 147 -20.03 -6.15 -30.24
C GLU A 147 -19.83 -5.65 -28.81
N ARG A 148 -20.93 -5.35 -28.12
CA ARG A 148 -20.92 -4.96 -26.70
C ARG A 148 -20.48 -6.11 -25.78
N GLN A 149 -20.89 -7.34 -26.05
CA GLN A 149 -20.44 -8.54 -25.34
C GLN A 149 -18.98 -8.87 -25.66
N ARG A 150 -18.52 -8.69 -26.89
CA ARG A 150 -17.10 -8.86 -27.27
C ARG A 150 -16.23 -7.81 -26.56
N LEU A 151 -16.61 -6.54 -26.60
CA LEU A 151 -15.90 -5.47 -25.89
C LEU A 151 -15.94 -5.68 -24.37
N GLY A 152 -17.08 -6.10 -23.81
CA GLY A 152 -17.21 -6.43 -22.39
C GLY A 152 -16.40 -7.66 -21.98
N ARG A 153 -16.32 -8.71 -22.81
CA ARG A 153 -15.42 -9.85 -22.58
C ARG A 153 -13.97 -9.40 -22.63
N PHE A 154 -13.62 -8.59 -23.62
CA PHE A 154 -12.26 -8.08 -23.81
C PHE A 154 -11.80 -7.15 -22.70
N LEU A 155 -12.64 -6.20 -22.26
CA LEU A 155 -12.33 -5.33 -21.11
C LEU A 155 -12.20 -6.15 -19.82
N ARG A 156 -13.01 -7.20 -19.65
CA ARG A 156 -12.88 -8.12 -18.51
C ARG A 156 -11.58 -8.91 -18.56
N TRP A 157 -11.28 -9.60 -19.67
CA TRP A 157 -10.05 -10.38 -19.82
C TRP A 157 -8.80 -9.49 -19.83
N GLY A 158 -8.84 -8.35 -20.49
CA GLY A 158 -7.76 -7.36 -20.52
C GLY A 158 -7.53 -6.73 -19.15
N GLY A 159 -8.60 -6.37 -18.43
CA GLY A 159 -8.53 -5.88 -17.06
C GLY A 159 -7.99 -6.94 -16.09
N MET A 160 -8.43 -8.19 -16.23
CA MET A 160 -7.92 -9.31 -15.42
C MET A 160 -6.46 -9.61 -15.72
N ALA A 161 -6.06 -9.67 -16.99
CA ALA A 161 -4.67 -9.87 -17.38
C ALA A 161 -3.79 -8.72 -16.86
N ALA A 162 -4.23 -7.47 -16.99
CA ALA A 162 -3.53 -6.32 -16.43
C ALA A 162 -3.39 -6.41 -14.91
N LEU A 163 -4.46 -6.80 -14.19
CA LEU A 163 -4.42 -6.98 -12.73
C LEU A 163 -3.48 -8.11 -12.32
N SER A 164 -3.55 -9.27 -12.99
CA SER A 164 -2.65 -10.40 -12.76
C SER A 164 -1.20 -10.00 -13.03
N VAL A 165 -0.93 -9.31 -14.12
CA VAL A 165 0.38 -8.77 -14.45
C VAL A 165 0.84 -7.84 -13.32
N VAL A 166 0.07 -6.83 -12.92
CA VAL A 166 0.42 -5.94 -11.79
C VAL A 166 0.68 -6.71 -10.49
N MET A 167 -0.09 -7.74 -10.17
CA MET A 167 0.12 -8.59 -8.98
C MET A 167 1.41 -9.43 -9.08
N PHE A 168 1.70 -10.03 -10.23
CA PHE A 168 2.93 -10.81 -10.44
C PHE A 168 4.18 -9.93 -10.61
N LEU A 169 4.03 -8.68 -11.05
CA LEU A 169 5.11 -7.71 -11.07
C LEU A 169 5.42 -7.11 -9.70
N ARG A 170 4.48 -7.24 -8.76
CA ARG A 170 4.72 -6.90 -7.35
C ARG A 170 5.67 -7.88 -6.67
N ILE A 171 5.77 -9.14 -7.12
CA ILE A 171 6.67 -10.16 -6.54
C ILE A 171 8.11 -9.64 -6.42
N PRO A 172 8.74 -9.13 -7.50
CA PRO A 172 10.08 -8.57 -7.41
C PRO A 172 10.18 -7.18 -6.74
N LEU A 173 9.07 -6.50 -6.44
CA LEU A 173 9.05 -5.17 -5.78
C LEU A 173 8.96 -5.25 -4.26
N LEU A 174 8.60 -6.40 -3.70
CA LEU A 174 8.52 -6.55 -2.25
C LEU A 174 9.95 -6.68 -1.71
N GLU A 175 10.51 -5.55 -1.26
CA GLU A 175 11.88 -5.39 -0.72
C GLU A 175 12.18 -6.19 0.56
N SER A 176 11.39 -7.21 0.88
CA SER A 176 11.63 -8.02 2.07
C SER A 176 12.55 -9.18 1.77
N ARG A 177 13.63 -9.28 2.54
CA ARG A 177 14.50 -10.47 2.58
C ARG A 177 13.90 -11.62 3.37
N ASP A 178 12.81 -11.37 4.09
CA ASP A 178 12.10 -12.41 4.80
C ASP A 178 11.35 -13.27 3.78
N VAL A 179 11.89 -14.47 3.55
CA VAL A 179 11.28 -15.48 2.68
C VAL A 179 9.85 -15.79 3.11
N HIS A 180 9.54 -15.71 4.41
CA HIS A 180 8.18 -15.89 4.90
C HIS A 180 7.28 -14.73 4.47
N PHE A 181 7.74 -13.49 4.57
CA PHE A 181 6.98 -12.33 4.09
C PHE A 181 6.75 -12.40 2.58
N VAL A 182 7.78 -12.69 1.77
CA VAL A 182 7.62 -12.84 0.32
C VAL A 182 6.69 -14.01 0.00
N TYR A 183 6.81 -15.14 0.69
CA TYR A 183 5.92 -16.28 0.50
C TYR A 183 4.46 -15.92 0.84
N TYR A 184 4.19 -15.32 2.00
CA TYR A 184 2.82 -14.99 2.42
C TYR A 184 2.20 -13.85 1.58
N VAL A 185 2.96 -12.79 1.34
CA VAL A 185 2.47 -11.60 0.64
C VAL A 185 2.32 -11.87 -0.85
N THR A 186 2.99 -12.89 -1.39
CA THR A 186 3.09 -13.08 -2.83
C THR A 186 2.72 -14.46 -3.33
N VAL A 187 3.28 -15.52 -2.76
CA VAL A 187 2.94 -16.89 -3.19
C VAL A 187 1.56 -17.27 -2.67
N ALA A 188 1.27 -17.04 -1.39
CA ALA A 188 -0.04 -17.37 -0.82
C ALA A 188 -1.15 -16.48 -1.42
N SER A 189 -0.94 -15.17 -1.51
CA SER A 189 -1.90 -14.25 -2.14
C SER A 189 -2.04 -14.48 -3.65
N GLY A 190 -0.93 -14.75 -4.35
CA GLY A 190 -0.88 -15.04 -5.78
C GLY A 190 -1.48 -16.39 -6.16
N LEU A 191 -1.28 -17.42 -5.33
CA LEU A 191 -1.92 -18.74 -5.49
C LEU A 191 -3.43 -18.64 -5.28
N VAL A 192 -3.88 -17.91 -4.25
CA VAL A 192 -5.30 -17.62 -4.05
C VAL A 192 -5.86 -16.88 -5.27
N PHE A 193 -5.11 -15.94 -5.85
CA PHE A 193 -5.48 -15.26 -7.10
C PHE A 193 -5.57 -16.21 -8.29
N ALA A 194 -4.54 -17.03 -8.53
CA ALA A 194 -4.50 -17.97 -9.65
C ALA A 194 -5.61 -19.02 -9.53
N LEU A 195 -5.91 -19.48 -8.31
CA LEU A 195 -7.00 -20.41 -8.05
C LEU A 195 -8.36 -19.75 -8.25
N MET A 196 -8.60 -18.56 -7.69
CA MET A 196 -9.83 -17.80 -7.93
C MET A 196 -10.04 -17.48 -9.41
N TYR A 197 -8.96 -17.16 -10.13
CA TYR A 197 -8.95 -16.94 -11.58
C TYR A 197 -9.30 -18.22 -12.33
N ALA A 198 -8.64 -19.34 -12.02
CA ALA A 198 -8.92 -20.63 -12.64
C ALA A 198 -10.36 -21.07 -12.40
N LEU A 199 -10.89 -20.88 -11.19
CA LEU A 199 -12.28 -21.19 -10.84
C LEU A 199 -13.28 -20.27 -11.56
N THR A 200 -13.00 -18.97 -11.65
CA THR A 200 -13.87 -18.02 -12.38
C THR A 200 -13.85 -18.29 -13.89
N ALA A 201 -12.67 -18.57 -14.45
CA ALA A 201 -12.49 -18.92 -15.84
C ALA A 201 -13.15 -20.26 -16.19
N ALA A 202 -12.97 -21.28 -15.35
CA ALA A 202 -13.62 -22.58 -15.48
C ALA A 202 -15.14 -22.45 -15.42
N ALA A 203 -15.68 -21.72 -14.44
CA ALA A 203 -17.12 -21.47 -14.34
C ALA A 203 -17.68 -20.72 -15.57
N MET A 204 -16.89 -19.82 -16.16
CA MET A 204 -17.28 -19.13 -17.40
C MET A 204 -17.21 -20.02 -18.65
N LEU A 205 -16.23 -20.94 -18.72
CA LEU A 205 -16.09 -21.89 -19.82
C LEU A 205 -17.14 -23.01 -19.75
N GLU A 206 -17.46 -23.50 -18.55
CA GLU A 206 -18.52 -24.48 -18.32
C GLU A 206 -19.91 -23.90 -18.58
N GLY A 207 -20.16 -22.64 -18.19
CA GLY A 207 -21.41 -21.93 -18.50
C GLY A 207 -21.64 -21.71 -20.01
N SER A 208 -20.62 -21.93 -20.85
CA SER A 208 -20.72 -21.93 -22.32
C SER A 208 -21.04 -23.31 -22.92
N MET A 209 -20.88 -24.40 -22.16
CA MET A 209 -20.89 -25.78 -22.70
C MET A 209 -22.04 -26.64 -22.20
N GLN A 210 -22.73 -26.26 -21.11
CA GLN A 210 -23.89 -27.01 -20.63
C GLN A 210 -25.12 -26.11 -20.54
N ALA A 211 -26.02 -26.29 -21.51
CA ALA A 211 -27.41 -25.83 -21.45
C ALA A 211 -28.23 -26.66 -20.44
N GLU A 212 -27.69 -26.91 -19.25
CA GLU A 212 -28.46 -27.42 -18.12
C GLU A 212 -29.33 -26.27 -17.57
N PRO A 213 -30.54 -26.56 -17.05
CA PRO A 213 -31.44 -25.54 -16.56
C PRO A 213 -30.75 -24.77 -15.44
N LYS A 214 -30.54 -23.48 -15.70
CA LYS A 214 -29.86 -22.51 -14.81
C LYS A 214 -30.45 -22.60 -13.41
N ARG A 215 -29.81 -23.37 -12.53
CA ARG A 215 -30.10 -23.30 -11.09
C ARG A 215 -29.77 -21.89 -10.67
N HIS A 216 -30.82 -21.10 -10.41
CA HIS A 216 -30.72 -19.71 -10.01
C HIS A 216 -29.65 -19.60 -8.93
N ALA A 217 -28.60 -18.81 -9.17
CA ALA A 217 -27.68 -18.42 -8.12
C ALA A 217 -28.54 -17.87 -6.99
N GLU A 218 -28.63 -18.61 -5.88
CA GLU A 218 -29.71 -18.37 -4.93
C GLU A 218 -29.60 -16.93 -4.41
N PRO A 219 -30.72 -16.18 -4.33
CA PRO A 219 -30.72 -14.77 -3.91
C PRO A 219 -29.97 -14.48 -2.61
N TRP A 220 -29.77 -15.49 -1.74
CA TRP A 220 -28.97 -15.36 -0.53
C TRP A 220 -27.47 -15.24 -0.78
N LEU A 221 -26.91 -15.87 -1.83
CA LEU A 221 -25.48 -15.80 -2.12
C LEU A 221 -25.09 -14.39 -2.58
N ARG A 222 -25.93 -13.76 -3.41
CA ARG A 222 -25.79 -12.34 -3.80
C ARG A 222 -25.82 -11.41 -2.60
N ALA A 223 -26.78 -11.64 -1.70
CA ALA A 223 -26.90 -10.89 -0.48
C ALA A 223 -25.66 -11.10 0.42
N ALA A 224 -25.19 -12.34 0.56
CA ALA A 224 -24.00 -12.67 1.34
C ALA A 224 -22.73 -11.99 0.79
N CYS A 225 -22.51 -11.99 -0.53
CA CYS A 225 -21.37 -11.27 -1.14
C CYS A 225 -21.48 -9.75 -0.91
N ALA A 226 -22.66 -9.17 -1.07
CA ALA A 226 -22.87 -7.74 -0.83
C ALA A 226 -22.62 -7.36 0.64
N PHE A 227 -23.10 -8.16 1.61
CA PHE A 227 -22.82 -7.92 3.03
C PHE A 227 -21.37 -8.19 3.40
N GLY A 228 -20.74 -9.20 2.81
CA GLY A 228 -19.31 -9.46 2.97
C GLY A 228 -18.48 -8.27 2.53
N LEU A 229 -18.78 -7.69 1.37
CA LEU A 229 -18.13 -6.47 0.87
C LEU A 229 -18.38 -5.27 1.76
N LEU A 230 -19.61 -5.06 2.20
CA LEU A 230 -19.93 -3.93 3.08
C LEU A 230 -19.22 -4.06 4.43
N ALA A 231 -19.27 -5.24 5.06
CA ALA A 231 -18.59 -5.51 6.32
C ALA A 231 -17.08 -5.35 6.18
N PHE A 232 -16.52 -5.78 5.04
CA PHE A 232 -15.12 -5.58 4.69
C PHE A 232 -14.78 -4.09 4.57
N LEU A 233 -15.55 -3.30 3.82
CA LEU A 233 -15.30 -1.86 3.66
C LEU A 233 -15.42 -1.12 5.00
N ILE A 234 -16.40 -1.49 5.84
CA ILE A 234 -16.52 -0.96 7.20
C ILE A 234 -15.29 -1.34 8.04
N HIS A 235 -14.84 -2.59 7.97
CA HIS A 235 -13.64 -3.03 8.67
C HIS A 235 -12.39 -2.28 8.18
N ASP A 236 -12.33 -1.94 6.89
CA ASP A 236 -11.23 -1.20 6.26
C ASP A 236 -11.20 0.30 6.65
N THR A 237 -12.32 0.88 7.09
CA THR A 237 -12.30 2.19 7.79
C THR A 237 -11.61 2.12 9.16
N ILE A 238 -11.34 0.90 9.64
CA ILE A 238 -10.70 0.63 10.93
C ILE A 238 -9.51 -0.33 10.74
N ASN A 239 -9.03 -0.64 9.55
CA ASN A 239 -7.89 -1.55 9.39
C ASN A 239 -7.23 -1.44 8.01
N PHE A 240 -6.00 -1.95 7.89
CA PHE A 240 -5.18 -1.95 6.67
C PHE A 240 -5.62 -2.91 5.56
N ALA A 241 -6.89 -3.29 5.56
CA ALA A 241 -7.37 -4.43 4.84
C ALA A 241 -7.20 -4.29 3.31
N LEU A 242 -7.31 -3.11 2.70
CA LEU A 242 -7.13 -2.98 1.25
C LEU A 242 -5.68 -2.83 0.79
N PHE A 243 -4.74 -2.54 1.68
CA PHE A 243 -3.32 -2.44 1.32
C PHE A 243 -2.58 -3.76 1.56
N VAL A 244 -3.09 -4.57 2.49
CA VAL A 244 -2.66 -5.95 2.69
C VAL A 244 -3.16 -6.79 1.51
N PRO A 245 -2.27 -7.42 0.73
CA PRO A 245 -2.67 -8.10 -0.50
C PRO A 245 -3.79 -9.12 -0.30
N GLY A 246 -3.67 -10.02 0.69
CA GLY A 246 -4.68 -11.05 0.93
C GLY A 246 -6.08 -10.53 1.23
N THR A 247 -6.17 -9.29 1.70
CA THR A 247 -7.43 -8.69 2.12
C THR A 247 -8.01 -7.86 0.96
N LEU A 248 -7.17 -7.15 0.19
CA LEU A 248 -7.52 -6.61 -1.13
C LEU A 248 -8.02 -7.69 -2.10
N THR A 249 -7.34 -8.84 -2.17
CA THR A 249 -7.69 -9.95 -3.05
C THR A 249 -9.08 -10.47 -2.71
N THR A 250 -9.36 -10.66 -1.42
CA THR A 250 -10.65 -11.15 -0.93
C THR A 250 -11.75 -10.14 -1.27
N CYS A 251 -11.51 -8.84 -1.07
CA CYS A 251 -12.45 -7.80 -1.49
C CYS A 251 -12.70 -7.82 -3.00
N ALA A 252 -11.65 -7.85 -3.81
CA ALA A 252 -11.76 -7.89 -5.27
C ALA A 252 -12.49 -9.16 -5.75
N ALA A 253 -12.25 -10.31 -5.13
CA ALA A 253 -12.90 -11.58 -5.44
C ALA A 253 -14.40 -11.53 -5.11
N VAL A 254 -14.78 -11.11 -3.91
CA VAL A 254 -16.19 -10.99 -3.53
C VAL A 254 -16.88 -9.92 -4.39
N PHE A 255 -16.16 -8.86 -4.78
CA PHE A 255 -16.66 -7.83 -5.68
C PHE A 255 -16.93 -8.38 -7.07
N ALA A 256 -15.99 -9.13 -7.65
CA ALA A 256 -16.15 -9.78 -8.93
C ALA A 256 -17.33 -10.78 -8.93
N LEU A 257 -17.48 -11.57 -7.85
CA LEU A 257 -18.63 -12.46 -7.66
C LEU A 257 -19.94 -11.69 -7.58
N ALA A 258 -20.00 -10.58 -6.84
CA ALA A 258 -21.20 -9.75 -6.75
C ALA A 258 -21.58 -9.17 -8.12
N VAL A 259 -20.60 -8.71 -8.90
CA VAL A 259 -20.82 -8.15 -10.24
C VAL A 259 -21.27 -9.23 -11.23
N SER A 260 -20.66 -10.42 -11.22
CA SER A 260 -21.01 -11.51 -12.17
C SER A 260 -22.45 -11.96 -11.97
N MET A 261 -22.91 -12.07 -10.71
CA MET A 261 -24.27 -12.46 -10.37
C MET A 261 -25.32 -11.41 -10.75
N SER A 262 -24.95 -10.15 -11.00
CA SER A 262 -25.91 -9.06 -11.28
C SER A 262 -26.63 -9.20 -12.64
N GLY A 263 -26.14 -10.04 -13.56
CA GLY A 263 -26.62 -10.10 -14.95
C GLY A 263 -27.86 -10.96 -15.23
N GLU A 264 -28.28 -11.84 -14.32
CA GLU A 264 -29.20 -12.95 -14.68
C GLU A 264 -30.70 -12.70 -14.40
N THR A 265 -31.05 -11.74 -13.53
CA THR A 265 -32.35 -11.69 -12.84
C THR A 265 -33.57 -11.14 -13.60
N SER A 266 -33.53 -10.96 -14.91
CA SER A 266 -34.61 -10.22 -15.58
C SER A 266 -35.01 -10.71 -16.97
N LYS A 267 -34.56 -11.90 -17.38
CA LYS A 267 -35.16 -12.59 -18.54
C LYS A 267 -36.52 -13.24 -18.20
N GLU A 268 -36.70 -13.74 -16.97
CA GLU A 268 -37.90 -14.51 -16.60
C GLU A 268 -39.18 -13.70 -16.48
N ASN A 269 -39.12 -12.49 -15.91
CA ASN A 269 -40.30 -11.64 -15.78
C ASN A 269 -40.85 -11.14 -17.14
N GLY A 270 -40.03 -11.21 -18.20
CA GLY A 270 -40.42 -10.86 -19.56
C GLY A 270 -41.19 -11.99 -20.24
N GLU A 271 -40.69 -13.23 -20.15
CA GLU A 271 -41.35 -14.40 -20.72
C GLU A 271 -42.66 -14.75 -20.00
N GLU A 272 -42.71 -14.67 -18.67
CA GLU A 272 -43.94 -14.95 -17.92
C GLU A 272 -45.05 -13.91 -18.20
N ARG A 273 -44.67 -12.65 -18.49
CA ARG A 273 -45.61 -11.62 -18.97
C ARG A 273 -46.01 -11.79 -20.43
N ALA A 274 -45.12 -12.28 -21.29
CA ALA A 274 -45.43 -12.56 -22.69
C ALA A 274 -46.36 -13.78 -22.83
N VAL A 275 -46.17 -14.82 -22.02
CA VAL A 275 -47.05 -16.01 -22.00
C VAL A 275 -48.41 -15.68 -21.38
N ALA A 276 -48.48 -14.82 -20.35
CA ALA A 276 -49.75 -14.36 -19.80
C ALA A 276 -50.57 -13.45 -20.74
N CYS A 277 -49.96 -12.89 -21.79
CA CYS A 277 -50.66 -12.10 -22.81
C CYS A 277 -50.84 -12.86 -24.16
N GLY A 278 -50.37 -14.10 -24.26
CA GLY A 278 -50.35 -14.91 -25.49
C GLY A 278 -51.49 -15.93 -25.61
N HIS A 279 -52.60 -15.74 -24.90
CA HIS A 279 -53.80 -16.55 -25.03
C HIS A 279 -55.00 -15.61 -25.22
N ASP A 280 -55.31 -15.30 -26.49
CA ASP A 280 -56.66 -15.41 -27.07
C ASP A 280 -56.75 -14.66 -28.42
N SER A 281 -56.15 -15.20 -29.48
CA SER A 281 -56.35 -14.69 -30.85
C SER A 281 -56.81 -15.77 -31.82
N GLY A 282 -57.58 -16.75 -31.32
CA GLY A 282 -57.95 -17.93 -32.10
C GLY A 282 -59.32 -18.49 -31.76
N ARG A 283 -60.35 -17.64 -31.68
CA ARG A 283 -61.76 -18.06 -31.74
C ARG A 283 -62.62 -16.94 -32.33
N GLU A 284 -62.66 -16.87 -33.66
CA GLU A 284 -63.82 -16.34 -34.35
C GLU A 284 -64.95 -17.38 -34.25
N GLY A 285 -65.98 -17.07 -33.49
CA GLY A 285 -67.21 -17.85 -33.36
C GLY A 285 -68.33 -16.97 -32.79
N PRO A 286 -69.57 -17.09 -33.27
CA PRO A 286 -70.60 -16.07 -33.08
C PRO A 286 -71.15 -16.07 -31.64
N LEU A 287 -71.39 -14.85 -31.15
CA LEU A 287 -72.01 -14.51 -29.87
C LEU A 287 -73.34 -15.23 -29.65
N PRO A 288 -73.62 -15.63 -28.40
CA PRO A 288 -74.93 -15.35 -27.85
C PRO A 288 -74.88 -14.63 -26.50
N HIS A 289 -75.98 -13.93 -26.25
CA HIS A 289 -76.33 -13.15 -25.07
C HIS A 289 -76.27 -13.90 -23.72
N LEU A 290 -76.31 -13.10 -22.63
CA LEU A 290 -76.65 -13.37 -21.20
C LEU A 290 -75.43 -13.34 -20.26
N SER A 291 -75.29 -12.36 -19.35
CA SER A 291 -76.04 -12.07 -18.10
C SER A 291 -75.41 -12.70 -16.84
N ALA A 292 -74.83 -11.81 -16.00
CA ALA A 292 -74.83 -11.77 -14.53
C ALA A 292 -74.22 -12.89 -13.63
N CYS A 293 -73.66 -12.41 -12.50
CA CYS A 293 -73.22 -13.11 -11.27
C CYS A 293 -71.96 -14.01 -11.39
N GLY A 294 -71.02 -14.11 -10.45
CA GLY A 294 -70.88 -13.74 -9.04
C GLY A 294 -69.98 -14.79 -8.35
N HIS A 295 -69.24 -14.42 -7.30
CA HIS A 295 -68.38 -15.26 -6.42
C HIS A 295 -66.97 -15.62 -6.96
N ALA A 296 -65.88 -15.15 -6.36
CA ALA A 296 -65.30 -15.47 -5.04
C ALA A 296 -64.73 -16.89 -4.94
N CYS A 297 -63.39 -17.01 -4.90
CA CYS A 297 -62.73 -18.21 -4.39
C CYS A 297 -61.40 -17.84 -3.71
N LEU A 298 -61.43 -17.85 -2.37
CA LEU A 298 -60.27 -17.92 -1.48
C LEU A 298 -59.61 -19.29 -1.63
N CYS A 299 -58.27 -19.33 -1.67
CA CYS A 299 -57.51 -20.54 -1.34
C CYS A 299 -56.59 -20.28 -0.14
N VAL A 300 -57.00 -20.89 0.97
CA VAL A 300 -56.31 -21.00 2.26
C VAL A 300 -55.31 -22.15 2.17
N ALA A 301 -54.03 -21.89 2.46
CA ALA A 301 -53.04 -22.95 2.71
C ALA A 301 -52.68 -22.99 4.21
N ARG A 302 -53.16 -24.04 4.86
CA ARG A 302 -52.97 -24.41 6.27
C ARG A 302 -51.51 -24.76 6.56
N ARG A 303 -51.03 -24.28 7.71
CA ARG A 303 -49.82 -24.74 8.41
C ARG A 303 -50.09 -26.10 9.06
N GLN A 304 -49.15 -27.04 8.94
CA GLN A 304 -49.01 -28.16 9.86
C GLN A 304 -47.72 -28.00 10.66
N ALA A 305 -47.89 -28.07 11.98
CA ALA A 305 -46.84 -28.11 12.97
C ALA A 305 -46.36 -29.55 13.16
N GLN A 306 -45.06 -29.74 13.34
CA GLN A 306 -44.52 -30.89 14.06
C GLN A 306 -43.63 -30.38 15.19
N ALA A 307 -43.97 -30.86 16.38
CA ALA A 307 -43.26 -30.70 17.63
C ALA A 307 -42.10 -31.69 17.71
N GLY A 308 -41.04 -31.34 18.44
CA GLY A 308 -40.05 -32.29 18.90
C GLY A 308 -38.83 -31.62 19.55
N GLY A 309 -38.54 -32.01 20.80
CA GLY A 309 -37.19 -31.92 21.36
C GLY A 309 -36.99 -30.91 22.48
N ARG A 310 -37.43 -31.25 23.70
CA ARG A 310 -36.90 -30.70 24.95
C ARG A 310 -35.48 -31.23 25.17
N GLY A 311 -34.55 -30.34 25.52
CA GLY A 311 -33.21 -30.69 26.02
C GLY A 311 -32.77 -29.63 27.02
N SER A 312 -32.96 -29.93 28.30
CA SER A 312 -32.49 -29.15 29.44
C SER A 312 -31.01 -29.41 29.69
N VAL A 313 -30.19 -28.36 29.76
CA VAL A 313 -28.84 -28.44 30.35
C VAL A 313 -28.66 -27.27 31.31
N ASP A 314 -28.21 -27.66 32.50
CA ASP A 314 -28.00 -26.94 33.75
C ASP A 314 -26.82 -25.95 33.69
N PRO A 315 -26.89 -24.73 34.27
CA PRO A 315 -25.77 -23.79 34.30
C PRO A 315 -24.86 -24.02 35.52
N GLY A 316 -23.76 -24.75 35.29
CA GLY A 316 -22.69 -24.93 36.27
C GLY A 316 -21.82 -23.68 36.47
N ARG A 317 -21.83 -23.18 37.71
CA ARG A 317 -20.96 -22.13 38.27
C ARG A 317 -19.47 -22.53 38.20
N GLY A 318 -18.58 -21.57 37.92
CA GLY A 318 -17.13 -21.71 38.11
C GLY A 318 -16.44 -20.35 38.28
N ARG A 319 -15.90 -20.11 39.48
CA ARG A 319 -15.20 -18.88 39.90
C ARG A 319 -13.76 -18.81 39.37
N ALA A 320 -13.32 -17.56 39.15
CA ALA A 320 -12.00 -16.94 39.39
C ALA A 320 -10.75 -17.81 39.63
N ARG A 321 -9.63 -17.47 38.96
CA ARG A 321 -8.47 -16.74 39.51
C ARG A 321 -7.25 -16.77 38.57
N HIS A 322 -6.57 -15.61 38.54
CA HIS A 322 -5.10 -15.37 38.47
C HIS A 322 -4.26 -15.84 37.27
N GLY A 323 -3.41 -14.92 36.80
CA GLY A 323 -2.28 -15.22 35.93
C GLY A 323 -1.66 -13.98 35.29
N ARG A 324 -0.99 -13.15 36.10
CA ARG A 324 -0.04 -12.13 35.62
C ARG A 324 1.30 -12.81 35.35
N GLU A 325 1.79 -12.79 34.11
CA GLU A 325 3.21 -12.97 33.72
C GLU A 325 3.40 -12.12 32.45
N LEU A 326 3.95 -10.90 32.48
CA LEU A 326 5.39 -10.55 32.58
C LEU A 326 6.31 -11.37 31.67
N LEU A 327 6.38 -10.99 30.40
CA LEU A 327 7.55 -11.27 29.56
C LEU A 327 8.16 -9.95 29.06
N ARG A 328 9.28 -9.61 29.69
CA ARG A 328 10.23 -8.56 29.29
C ARG A 328 11.09 -9.11 28.15
N HIS A 329 10.92 -8.62 26.92
CA HIS A 329 11.95 -8.77 25.90
C HIS A 329 12.94 -7.60 25.99
N ARG A 330 14.13 -7.91 26.51
CA ARG A 330 15.32 -7.05 26.48
C ARG A 330 15.93 -7.13 25.08
N PHE A 331 16.16 -6.00 24.43
CA PHE A 331 17.16 -5.87 23.37
C PHE A 331 18.56 -5.80 24.03
N PRO A 332 19.54 -6.62 23.61
CA PRO A 332 20.94 -6.32 23.87
C PRO A 332 21.52 -5.43 22.76
N PRO A 333 22.54 -4.61 23.07
CA PRO A 333 23.26 -3.81 22.09
C PRO A 333 24.17 -4.67 21.22
N LEU A 334 24.55 -4.14 20.06
CA LEU A 334 25.57 -4.69 19.15
C LEU A 334 26.92 -4.90 19.87
N PRO A 335 27.53 -6.08 19.68
CA PRO A 335 28.94 -6.11 19.35
C PRO A 335 29.20 -7.07 18.18
N TYR A 336 29.84 -6.61 17.11
CA TYR A 336 30.52 -7.51 16.18
C TYR A 336 32.02 -7.25 16.24
N GLY A 337 32.68 -8.07 17.06
CA GLY A 337 34.11 -8.32 17.03
C GLY A 337 34.35 -9.78 16.64
N ARG A 338 35.08 -9.96 15.53
CA ARG A 338 35.90 -11.10 15.07
C ARG A 338 35.50 -12.54 15.47
N GLY A 339 35.25 -13.34 14.43
CA GLY A 339 35.55 -14.77 14.41
C GLY A 339 36.20 -15.13 13.06
N SER A 340 37.52 -15.28 13.05
CA SER A 340 38.29 -15.83 11.93
C SER A 340 38.03 -17.32 11.80
N VAL A 341 37.49 -17.77 10.66
CA VAL A 341 37.42 -19.20 10.31
C VAL A 341 38.33 -19.45 9.13
N SER A 342 39.39 -20.22 9.38
CA SER A 342 40.26 -20.81 8.37
C SER A 342 39.47 -21.81 7.53
N GLY A 343 39.40 -21.59 6.21
CA GLY A 343 38.72 -22.46 5.26
C GLY A 343 39.59 -22.76 4.04
N ARG A 344 39.98 -24.03 3.94
CA ARG A 344 40.83 -24.71 2.95
C ARG A 344 40.66 -24.26 1.49
N GLY A 345 41.80 -24.10 0.81
CA GLY A 345 41.88 -23.92 -0.63
C GLY A 345 41.46 -25.17 -1.41
N SER A 346 40.69 -24.95 -2.47
CA SER A 346 40.40 -25.90 -3.53
C SER A 346 40.90 -25.33 -4.84
N VAL A 347 41.92 -25.98 -5.39
CA VAL A 347 42.53 -25.73 -6.70
C VAL A 347 41.54 -26.14 -7.80
N ARG A 348 41.17 -25.22 -8.70
CA ARG A 348 40.46 -25.54 -9.95
C ARG A 348 41.43 -25.49 -11.12
N GLY A 349 41.49 -26.60 -11.85
CA GLY A 349 42.24 -26.75 -13.11
C GLY A 349 41.53 -26.15 -14.33
N PRO A 350 42.16 -26.25 -15.52
CA PRO A 350 41.83 -25.45 -16.70
C PRO A 350 40.73 -26.07 -17.57
N LEU A 351 39.99 -25.21 -18.27
CA LEU A 351 39.00 -25.57 -19.31
C LEU A 351 39.67 -25.73 -20.69
N PRO A 352 39.20 -26.65 -21.54
CA PRO A 352 39.74 -26.84 -22.89
C PRO A 352 39.00 -26.04 -23.97
N HIS A 353 39.75 -25.74 -25.03
CA HIS A 353 39.30 -25.23 -26.31
C HIS A 353 38.38 -26.22 -27.05
N GLY A 354 37.39 -25.70 -27.79
CA GLY A 354 36.61 -26.44 -28.79
C GLY A 354 36.28 -25.57 -30.00
N ARG A 355 36.85 -25.94 -31.15
CA ARG A 355 36.67 -25.35 -32.49
C ARG A 355 35.36 -25.82 -33.15
N GLY A 356 34.80 -24.95 -34.01
CA GLY A 356 34.42 -25.29 -35.39
C GLY A 356 32.94 -25.63 -35.67
N SER A 357 32.32 -24.89 -36.59
CA SER A 357 31.84 -25.46 -37.86
C SER A 357 31.56 -24.38 -38.90
N VAL A 358 31.91 -24.70 -40.14
CA VAL A 358 31.78 -23.97 -41.39
C VAL A 358 30.77 -24.73 -42.24
N GLY A 359 29.95 -24.03 -43.04
CA GLY A 359 29.14 -24.61 -44.12
C GLY A 359 27.65 -24.24 -44.01
N GLY A 360 26.94 -23.80 -45.04
CA GLY A 360 27.26 -23.78 -46.46
C GLY A 360 26.28 -22.92 -47.25
N ARG A 361 26.73 -22.58 -48.46
CA ARG A 361 25.95 -21.93 -49.53
C ARG A 361 24.98 -22.94 -50.15
N GLY A 362 23.79 -22.49 -50.52
CA GLY A 362 22.86 -23.19 -51.40
C GLY A 362 22.17 -22.18 -52.32
N SER A 363 22.45 -22.30 -53.61
CA SER A 363 21.89 -21.53 -54.73
C SER A 363 20.89 -22.42 -55.49
N ALA A 364 19.72 -21.88 -55.84
CA ALA A 364 18.91 -22.18 -57.02
C ALA A 364 17.70 -21.21 -56.99
N GLY A 365 17.24 -20.53 -58.04
CA GLY A 365 17.41 -20.77 -59.46
C GLY A 365 16.09 -21.23 -60.08
N GLY A 366 15.24 -20.28 -60.50
CA GLY A 366 14.54 -20.41 -61.78
C GLY A 366 13.01 -20.54 -61.82
N ARG A 367 12.48 -19.68 -62.72
CA ARG A 367 11.33 -19.85 -63.63
C ARG A 367 9.99 -19.26 -63.19
N GLY A 368 9.54 -18.36 -64.06
CA GLY A 368 8.32 -17.60 -63.95
C GLY A 368 7.10 -18.30 -64.52
N SER A 369 5.97 -17.62 -64.35
CA SER A 369 4.82 -17.74 -65.24
C SER A 369 4.12 -16.38 -65.27
N VAL A 370 3.94 -15.90 -66.50
CA VAL A 370 3.14 -14.75 -66.88
C VAL A 370 1.72 -15.24 -67.08
N SER A 371 0.72 -14.58 -66.50
CA SER A 371 -0.59 -14.28 -67.13
C SER A 371 -1.60 -13.81 -66.08
N GLY A 372 -2.46 -12.89 -66.49
CA GLY A 372 -3.69 -12.56 -65.76
C GLY A 372 -3.84 -11.09 -65.38
N GLY A 373 -3.87 -10.21 -66.39
CA GLY A 373 -4.38 -8.86 -66.21
C GLY A 373 -5.87 -8.90 -65.90
N GLY A 374 -6.22 -8.60 -64.65
CA GLY A 374 -7.57 -8.25 -64.22
C GLY A 374 -7.50 -6.91 -63.53
N SER A 375 -7.83 -5.84 -64.26
CA SER A 375 -7.99 -4.49 -63.71
C SER A 375 -9.23 -4.46 -62.81
N VAL A 376 -9.06 -4.88 -61.56
CA VAL A 376 -10.03 -4.65 -60.49
C VAL A 376 -9.91 -3.18 -60.12
N GLU A 377 -10.92 -2.38 -60.46
CA GLU A 377 -11.14 -1.06 -59.88
C GLU A 377 -11.31 -1.21 -58.37
N GLY A 378 -10.18 -1.22 -57.66
CA GLY A 378 -10.12 -1.36 -56.22
C GLY A 378 -10.65 -0.08 -55.58
N ASN A 379 -11.90 -0.14 -55.10
CA ASN A 379 -12.52 0.90 -54.30
C ASN A 379 -11.62 1.22 -53.07
N PRO A 380 -10.89 2.35 -53.06
CA PRO A 380 -9.90 2.62 -52.02
C PRO A 380 -10.53 2.88 -50.63
N ARG A 381 -11.86 2.99 -50.57
CA ARG A 381 -12.62 3.15 -49.31
C ARG A 381 -12.73 1.85 -48.50
N GLY A 382 -12.50 0.68 -49.11
CA GLY A 382 -12.58 -0.62 -48.41
C GLY A 382 -11.44 -0.87 -47.42
N HIS A 383 -10.21 -0.48 -47.76
CA HIS A 383 -9.02 -0.77 -46.95
C HIS A 383 -8.95 0.08 -45.67
N LEU A 384 -9.39 1.35 -45.73
CA LEU A 384 -9.49 2.22 -44.55
C LEU A 384 -10.52 1.69 -43.54
N GLY A 385 -11.63 1.09 -44.00
CA GLY A 385 -12.64 0.50 -43.13
C GLY A 385 -12.19 -0.76 -42.38
N VAL A 386 -11.26 -1.54 -42.95
CA VAL A 386 -10.68 -2.71 -42.27
C VAL A 386 -9.66 -2.29 -41.21
N ALA A 387 -8.80 -1.31 -41.52
CA ALA A 387 -7.81 -0.79 -40.58
C ALA A 387 -8.46 -0.09 -39.38
N VAL A 388 -9.49 0.74 -39.60
CA VAL A 388 -10.22 1.42 -38.50
C VAL A 388 -10.99 0.43 -37.61
N ARG A 389 -11.56 -0.64 -38.18
CA ARG A 389 -12.19 -1.73 -37.40
C ARG A 389 -11.17 -2.54 -36.60
N GLY A 390 -9.99 -2.80 -37.16
CA GLY A 390 -8.87 -3.41 -36.45
C GLY A 390 -8.40 -2.56 -35.25
N TRP A 391 -8.20 -1.26 -35.46
CA TRP A 391 -7.76 -0.34 -34.41
C TRP A 391 -8.81 -0.15 -33.31
N ARG A 392 -10.10 -0.03 -33.65
CA ARG A 392 -11.17 0.01 -32.64
C ARG A 392 -11.24 -1.25 -31.78
N ARG A 393 -10.93 -2.41 -32.36
CA ARG A 393 -11.01 -3.70 -31.66
C ARG A 393 -9.79 -3.97 -30.79
N TRP A 394 -8.59 -3.61 -31.24
CA TRP A 394 -7.33 -3.97 -30.56
C TRP A 394 -6.61 -2.79 -29.91
N GLY A 395 -6.89 -1.56 -30.34
CA GLY A 395 -6.28 -0.34 -29.83
C GLY A 395 -6.34 -0.20 -28.31
N PRO A 396 -7.47 -0.49 -27.63
CA PRO A 396 -7.52 -0.42 -26.17
C PRO A 396 -6.63 -1.46 -25.46
N VAL A 397 -6.50 -2.69 -25.97
CA VAL A 397 -5.55 -3.67 -25.36
C VAL A 397 -4.12 -3.35 -25.71
N GLY A 398 -3.83 -2.90 -26.93
CA GLY A 398 -2.50 -2.40 -27.28
C GLY A 398 -2.11 -1.25 -26.35
N GLY A 399 -3.03 -0.32 -26.09
CA GLY A 399 -2.86 0.80 -25.15
C GLY A 399 -2.66 0.35 -23.71
N CYS A 400 -3.50 -0.55 -23.18
CA CYS A 400 -3.34 -1.08 -21.82
C CYS A 400 -2.04 -1.88 -21.66
N ALA A 401 -1.70 -2.74 -22.62
CA ALA A 401 -0.47 -3.53 -22.59
C ALA A 401 0.76 -2.62 -22.68
N ALA A 402 0.73 -1.58 -23.53
CA ALA A 402 1.79 -0.58 -23.59
C ALA A 402 1.91 0.20 -22.28
N ALA A 403 0.79 0.65 -21.69
CA ALA A 403 0.80 1.34 -20.40
C ALA A 403 1.37 0.47 -19.28
N VAL A 404 0.97 -0.80 -19.21
CA VAL A 404 1.51 -1.77 -18.25
C VAL A 404 3.01 -2.00 -18.53
N ALA A 405 3.42 -2.20 -19.77
CA ALA A 405 4.84 -2.34 -20.14
C ALA A 405 5.67 -1.11 -19.74
N VAL A 406 5.13 0.10 -19.92
CA VAL A 406 5.76 1.35 -19.48
C VAL A 406 5.89 1.39 -17.95
N VAL A 407 4.84 1.06 -17.20
CA VAL A 407 4.89 1.00 -15.73
C VAL A 407 5.92 -0.02 -15.24
N ILE A 408 5.97 -1.20 -15.85
CA ILE A 408 6.94 -2.25 -15.53
C ILE A 408 8.36 -1.76 -15.82
N TRP A 409 8.58 -1.21 -17.01
CA TRP A 409 9.90 -0.81 -17.45
C TRP A 409 10.42 0.40 -16.68
N ALA A 410 9.56 1.38 -16.39
CA ALA A 410 9.93 2.60 -15.67
C ALA A 410 9.99 2.41 -14.15
N GLY A 411 9.13 1.56 -13.57
CA GLY A 411 9.05 1.37 -12.13
C GLY A 411 9.81 0.15 -11.62
N LEU A 412 9.56 -1.03 -12.21
CA LEU A 412 10.09 -2.28 -11.67
C LEU A 412 11.55 -2.54 -12.05
N ARG A 413 11.92 -2.28 -13.30
CA ARG A 413 13.26 -2.62 -13.78
C ARG A 413 14.38 -1.92 -12.96
N PRO A 414 14.30 -0.61 -12.67
CA PRO A 414 15.24 0.07 -11.77
C PRO A 414 15.38 -0.63 -10.42
N GLN A 415 14.25 -0.88 -9.76
CA GLN A 415 14.17 -1.54 -8.45
C GLN A 415 14.83 -2.93 -8.45
N LEU A 416 14.56 -3.75 -9.46
CA LEU A 416 15.23 -5.06 -9.61
C LEU A 416 16.74 -4.95 -9.81
N GLN A 417 17.20 -3.93 -10.53
CA GLN A 417 18.61 -3.68 -10.75
C GLN A 417 19.29 -3.22 -9.46
N VAL A 418 18.67 -2.31 -8.71
CA VAL A 418 19.09 -1.87 -7.37
C VAL A 418 19.24 -3.08 -6.44
N GLN A 419 18.21 -3.89 -6.29
CA GLN A 419 18.21 -5.03 -5.36
C GLN A 419 19.31 -6.04 -5.69
N ARG A 420 19.47 -6.39 -6.97
CA ARG A 420 20.56 -7.30 -7.41
C ARG A 420 21.94 -6.71 -7.17
N ALA A 421 22.10 -5.40 -7.38
CA ALA A 421 23.37 -4.72 -7.16
C ALA A 421 23.68 -4.65 -5.66
N LEU A 422 22.73 -4.28 -4.79
CA LEU A 422 22.90 -4.27 -3.34
C LEU A 422 23.23 -5.66 -2.77
N GLN A 423 22.55 -6.71 -3.23
CA GLN A 423 22.85 -8.08 -2.81
C GLN A 423 24.30 -8.47 -3.11
N ARG A 424 24.82 -8.07 -4.27
CA ARG A 424 26.23 -8.32 -4.65
C ARG A 424 27.18 -7.44 -3.85
N ALA A 425 26.83 -6.17 -3.64
CA ALA A 425 27.61 -5.25 -2.83
C ALA A 425 27.82 -5.79 -1.41
N GLU A 426 26.77 -6.33 -0.79
CA GLU A 426 26.84 -6.92 0.55
C GLU A 426 27.57 -8.26 0.60
N ALA A 427 27.45 -9.09 -0.44
CA ALA A 427 28.23 -10.32 -0.54
C ALA A 427 29.73 -10.00 -0.62
N ASP A 428 30.09 -8.94 -1.33
CA ASP A 428 31.47 -8.50 -1.53
C ASP A 428 31.98 -7.60 -0.38
N ALA A 429 31.11 -7.13 0.51
CA ALA A 429 31.43 -6.11 1.53
C ALA A 429 32.47 -6.55 2.57
N GLY A 430 32.64 -7.87 2.78
CA GLY A 430 33.63 -8.44 3.68
C GLY A 430 35.03 -8.60 3.07
N GLU A 431 35.16 -8.52 1.75
CA GLU A 431 36.42 -8.70 1.02
C GLU A 431 37.10 -7.33 0.80
N ILE A 432 37.79 -6.84 1.83
CA ILE A 432 38.55 -5.59 1.74
C ILE A 432 39.94 -5.90 1.16
N THR A 433 40.21 -5.38 -0.04
CA THR A 433 41.50 -5.51 -0.73
C THR A 433 42.41 -4.31 -0.46
N ALA A 434 43.72 -4.49 -0.60
CA ALA A 434 44.66 -3.37 -0.57
C ALA A 434 44.45 -2.50 -1.82
N GLY A 435 44.02 -1.25 -1.65
CA GLY A 435 43.78 -0.32 -2.75
C GLY A 435 42.75 0.76 -2.40
N PRO A 436 42.56 1.76 -3.29
CA PRO A 436 41.59 2.83 -3.07
C PRO A 436 40.17 2.30 -2.81
N VAL A 437 39.36 3.05 -2.07
CA VAL A 437 37.97 2.67 -1.73
C VAL A 437 37.15 2.34 -2.98
N ARG A 438 37.32 3.09 -4.07
CA ARG A 438 36.61 2.85 -5.34
C ARG A 438 37.05 1.57 -6.07
N SER A 439 38.23 1.04 -5.76
CA SER A 439 38.71 -0.21 -6.36
C SER A 439 38.06 -1.46 -5.75
N GLN A 440 37.45 -1.31 -4.57
CA GLN A 440 36.76 -2.40 -3.88
C GLN A 440 35.59 -2.92 -4.74
N SER A 441 35.41 -4.24 -4.77
CA SER A 441 34.30 -4.89 -5.49
C SER A 441 32.94 -4.40 -5.01
N ALA A 442 32.74 -4.31 -3.70
CA ALA A 442 31.52 -3.80 -3.08
C ALA A 442 31.17 -2.38 -3.53
N ALA A 443 32.16 -1.47 -3.59
CA ALA A 443 31.96 -0.08 -4.01
C ALA A 443 31.34 0.01 -5.42
N ARG A 444 31.87 -0.76 -6.38
CA ARG A 444 31.34 -0.80 -7.76
C ARG A 444 29.89 -1.28 -7.82
N TRP A 445 29.49 -2.21 -6.96
CA TRP A 445 28.10 -2.66 -6.89
C TRP A 445 27.18 -1.63 -6.23
N PHE A 446 27.65 -0.93 -5.20
CA PHE A 446 26.90 0.19 -4.63
C PHE A 446 26.69 1.32 -5.64
N GLU A 447 27.73 1.74 -6.36
CA GLU A 447 27.63 2.75 -7.43
C GLU A 447 26.60 2.33 -8.49
N LYS A 448 26.67 1.06 -8.94
CA LYS A 448 25.69 0.52 -9.87
C LYS A 448 24.26 0.52 -9.32
N ALA A 449 24.07 0.30 -8.02
CA ALA A 449 22.77 0.41 -7.39
C ALA A 449 22.28 1.86 -7.35
N ILE A 450 23.16 2.82 -7.04
CA ILE A 450 22.88 4.26 -7.02
C ILE A 450 22.47 4.76 -8.41
N GLU A 451 23.11 4.28 -9.47
CA GLU A 451 22.80 4.62 -10.87
C GLU A 451 21.50 3.97 -11.37
N ALA A 452 21.16 2.77 -10.87
CA ALA A 452 20.00 2.02 -11.34
C ALA A 452 18.67 2.70 -11.04
N ASP A 453 18.55 3.35 -9.87
CA ASP A 453 17.38 4.14 -9.50
C ASP A 453 17.84 5.48 -8.90
N PRO A 454 17.76 6.60 -9.65
CA PRO A 454 18.20 7.90 -9.17
C PRO A 454 17.23 8.56 -8.17
N LEU A 455 16.05 7.97 -7.95
CA LEU A 455 15.03 8.50 -7.03
C LEU A 455 15.07 7.80 -5.66
N ASP A 456 15.62 6.60 -5.58
CA ASP A 456 15.71 5.84 -4.32
C ASP A 456 16.89 6.32 -3.45
N PRO A 457 16.66 6.83 -2.23
CA PRO A 457 17.72 7.24 -1.30
C PRO A 457 18.42 6.05 -0.62
N SER A 458 17.88 4.83 -0.72
CA SER A 458 18.36 3.66 0.03
C SER A 458 19.75 3.19 -0.41
N PRO A 459 20.06 3.04 -1.72
CA PRO A 459 21.40 2.63 -2.16
C PRO A 459 22.54 3.55 -1.69
N PRO A 460 22.45 4.89 -1.86
CA PRO A 460 23.52 5.77 -1.38
C PRO A 460 23.63 5.78 0.14
N LEU A 461 22.52 5.63 0.89
CA LEU A 461 22.58 5.47 2.35
C LEU A 461 23.33 4.18 2.75
N ARG A 462 22.99 3.03 2.14
CA ARG A 462 23.66 1.76 2.40
C ARG A 462 25.15 1.81 2.05
N TYR A 463 25.49 2.51 0.97
CA TYR A 463 26.87 2.74 0.58
C TYR A 463 27.63 3.55 1.64
N ALA A 464 27.04 4.64 2.12
CA ALA A 464 27.61 5.46 3.20
C ALA A 464 27.81 4.64 4.49
N GLU A 465 26.85 3.78 4.88
CA GLU A 465 26.96 2.91 6.05
C GLU A 465 28.12 1.91 5.92
N TRP A 466 28.32 1.31 4.74
CA TRP A 466 29.46 0.44 4.47
C TRP A 466 30.79 1.20 4.55
N LEU A 467 30.86 2.39 3.94
CA LEU A 467 32.05 3.25 3.94
C LEU A 467 32.47 3.67 5.36
N VAL A 468 31.51 4.00 6.23
CA VAL A 468 31.77 4.27 7.65
C VAL A 468 32.44 3.07 8.33
N GLY A 469 32.03 1.85 7.98
CA GLY A 469 32.67 0.62 8.45
C GLY A 469 34.15 0.52 8.09
N LEU A 470 34.55 1.04 6.92
CA LEU A 470 35.94 1.05 6.46
C LEU A 470 36.83 2.07 7.16
N THR A 471 36.26 3.05 7.86
CA THR A 471 37.05 4.11 8.52
C THR A 471 37.91 3.58 9.67
N ALA A 472 37.64 2.37 10.16
CA ALA A 472 38.46 1.64 11.12
C ALA A 472 39.79 1.15 10.51
N THR A 473 39.92 1.14 9.19
CA THR A 473 41.14 0.81 8.45
C THR A 473 41.93 2.10 8.21
N PRO A 474 43.07 2.31 8.89
CA PRO A 474 43.80 3.58 8.84
C PRO A 474 44.14 4.05 7.42
N GLU A 475 44.51 3.13 6.54
CA GLU A 475 44.93 3.41 5.16
C GLU A 475 43.78 3.95 4.29
N LEU A 476 42.54 3.55 4.59
CA LEU A 476 41.35 3.92 3.83
C LEU A 476 40.53 5.03 4.50
N SER A 477 40.87 5.40 5.73
CA SER A 477 39.98 6.18 6.59
C SER A 477 39.58 7.53 5.98
N GLU A 478 40.53 8.30 5.47
CA GLU A 478 40.30 9.63 4.90
C GLU A 478 39.50 9.60 3.59
N GLU A 479 39.80 8.64 2.70
CA GLU A 479 39.02 8.45 1.46
C GLU A 479 37.61 7.96 1.79
N ALA A 480 37.47 7.00 2.70
CA ALA A 480 36.19 6.44 3.14
C ALA A 480 35.29 7.51 3.77
N TRP A 481 35.84 8.40 4.61
CA TRP A 481 35.08 9.52 5.18
C TRP A 481 34.55 10.48 4.11
N ARG A 482 35.33 10.76 3.07
CA ARG A 482 34.95 11.66 1.99
C ARG A 482 33.85 11.05 1.11
N GLU A 483 34.04 9.81 0.69
CA GLU A 483 33.04 9.08 -0.10
C GLU A 483 31.74 8.86 0.68
N ALA A 484 31.84 8.57 2.00
CA ALA A 484 30.67 8.38 2.85
C ALA A 484 29.84 9.67 2.96
N GLU A 485 30.50 10.83 3.07
CA GLU A 485 29.81 12.12 3.06
C GLU A 485 29.09 12.35 1.72
N GLY A 486 29.77 12.13 0.59
CA GLY A 486 29.16 12.29 -0.73
C GLY A 486 27.96 11.38 -0.95
N ALA A 487 28.08 10.10 -0.57
CA ALA A 487 26.96 9.15 -0.64
C ALA A 487 25.79 9.56 0.27
N LEU A 488 26.07 10.02 1.49
CA LEU A 488 25.02 10.46 2.42
C LEU A 488 24.34 11.76 1.98
N GLU A 489 25.09 12.69 1.39
CA GLU A 489 24.55 13.90 0.78
C GLU A 489 23.68 13.58 -0.44
N GLU A 490 24.09 12.62 -1.28
CA GLU A 490 23.29 12.13 -2.40
C GLU A 490 21.98 11.50 -1.91
N ALA A 491 22.02 10.69 -0.84
CA ALA A 491 20.81 10.16 -0.23
C ALA A 491 19.88 11.28 0.25
N VAL A 492 20.41 12.28 0.96
CA VAL A 492 19.61 13.43 1.46
C VAL A 492 19.08 14.28 0.30
N ARG A 493 19.83 14.42 -0.78
CA ARG A 493 19.37 15.12 -1.98
C ARG A 493 18.18 14.42 -2.64
N ARG A 494 18.15 13.07 -2.62
CA ARG A 494 17.04 12.27 -3.15
C ARG A 494 15.80 12.33 -2.28
N ASP A 495 15.97 12.43 -0.96
CA ASP A 495 14.86 12.47 0.00
C ASP A 495 15.15 13.41 1.18
N PRO A 496 15.01 14.73 0.97
CA PRO A 496 15.44 15.75 1.95
C PRO A 496 14.58 15.78 3.21
N ASP A 497 13.35 15.26 3.14
CA ASP A 497 12.37 15.32 4.23
C ASP A 497 12.33 14.02 5.05
N PHE A 498 13.17 13.03 4.74
CA PHE A 498 13.19 11.78 5.47
C PHE A 498 13.99 11.90 6.77
N VAL A 499 13.26 12.10 7.88
CA VAL A 499 13.83 12.32 9.22
C VAL A 499 14.88 11.28 9.64
N SER A 500 14.68 10.00 9.29
CA SER A 500 15.60 8.91 9.64
C SER A 500 16.95 9.09 8.96
N LEU A 501 16.96 9.56 7.72
CA LEU A 501 18.17 9.84 6.96
C LEU A 501 18.90 11.07 7.51
N LEU A 502 18.18 12.12 7.87
CA LEU A 502 18.76 13.29 8.53
C LEU A 502 19.37 12.95 9.91
N ARG A 503 18.72 12.07 10.69
CA ARG A 503 19.27 11.53 11.94
C ARG A 503 20.56 10.73 11.70
N ARG A 504 20.63 9.95 10.62
CA ARG A 504 21.86 9.24 10.20
C ARG A 504 22.97 10.23 9.82
N ARG A 505 22.65 11.29 9.07
CA ARG A 505 23.59 12.38 8.72
C ARG A 505 24.15 13.11 9.93
N ARG A 506 23.31 13.44 10.91
CA ARG A 506 23.75 13.96 12.22
C ARG A 506 24.73 13.00 12.89
N GLY A 507 24.38 11.70 12.96
CA GLY A 507 25.23 10.68 13.58
C GLY A 507 26.59 10.51 12.88
N PHE A 508 26.59 10.55 11.55
CA PHE A 508 27.80 10.49 10.72
C PHE A 508 28.77 11.64 11.07
N TYR A 509 28.29 12.88 11.05
CA TYR A 509 29.15 14.03 11.36
C TYR A 509 29.64 14.05 12.81
N LEU A 510 28.83 13.62 13.78
CA LEU A 510 29.29 13.48 15.17
C LEU A 510 30.41 12.46 15.32
N MET A 511 30.33 11.35 14.59
CA MET A 511 31.34 10.30 14.59
C MET A 511 32.63 10.80 13.96
N ARG A 512 32.54 11.46 12.79
CA ARG A 512 33.69 12.02 12.08
C ARG A 512 34.38 13.14 12.88
N ALA A 513 33.60 14.05 13.47
CA ALA A 513 34.10 15.10 14.36
C ALA A 513 34.90 14.49 15.52
N GLN A 514 34.37 13.44 16.17
CA GLN A 514 35.06 12.78 17.26
C GLN A 514 36.35 12.08 16.81
N ALA A 515 36.34 11.43 15.64
CA ALA A 515 37.51 10.74 15.11
C ALA A 515 38.64 11.71 14.73
N ARG A 516 38.30 12.84 14.09
CA ARG A 516 39.28 13.80 13.54
C ARG A 516 39.60 14.96 14.48
N LYS A 517 38.85 15.09 15.58
CA LYS A 517 38.87 16.27 16.47
C LYS A 517 38.59 17.59 15.74
N ASP A 518 37.81 17.54 14.65
CA ASP A 518 37.49 18.70 13.81
C ASP A 518 36.18 19.36 14.25
N SER A 519 36.24 20.65 14.55
CA SER A 519 35.08 21.47 14.92
C SER A 519 34.13 21.74 13.74
N SER A 520 34.64 21.73 12.50
CA SER A 520 33.83 21.91 11.28
C SER A 520 32.79 20.81 11.14
N ASP A 521 33.20 19.56 11.39
CA ASP A 521 32.29 18.41 11.37
C ASP A 521 31.26 18.47 12.50
N ALA A 522 31.65 18.95 13.68
CA ALA A 522 30.69 19.16 14.77
C ALA A 522 29.63 20.22 14.41
N LEU A 523 30.01 21.27 13.68
CA LEU A 523 29.07 22.27 13.16
C LEU A 523 28.14 21.69 12.08
N LYS A 524 28.65 20.83 11.19
CA LYS A 524 27.80 20.07 10.23
C LYS A 524 26.80 19.16 10.95
N ALA A 525 27.18 18.57 12.08
CA ALA A 525 26.25 17.80 12.90
C ALA A 525 25.13 18.67 13.50
N VAL A 526 25.43 19.91 13.90
CA VAL A 526 24.43 20.89 14.36
C VAL A 526 23.45 21.23 13.23
N ASP A 527 23.95 21.51 12.03
CA ASP A 527 23.10 21.77 10.84
C ASP A 527 22.17 20.59 10.54
N ALA A 528 22.72 19.37 10.50
CA ALA A 528 21.90 18.17 10.30
C ALA A 528 20.85 17.96 11.40
N ALA A 529 21.17 18.29 12.66
CA ALA A 529 20.23 18.21 13.77
C ALA A 529 19.11 19.26 13.67
N LEU A 530 19.40 20.47 13.17
CA LEU A 530 18.37 21.48 12.88
C LEU A 530 17.43 21.00 11.78
N ARG A 531 17.96 20.42 10.70
CA ARG A 531 17.16 19.85 9.60
C ARG A 531 16.23 18.73 10.10
N VAL A 532 16.67 17.91 11.06
CA VAL A 532 15.79 16.91 11.71
C VAL A 532 14.59 17.59 12.38
N LEU A 533 14.81 18.72 13.06
CA LEU A 533 13.74 19.47 13.73
C LEU A 533 12.85 20.24 12.76
N ASP A 534 13.32 20.60 11.56
CA ASP A 534 12.45 21.14 10.51
C ASP A 534 11.38 20.11 10.10
N CYS A 535 11.75 18.82 10.06
CA CYS A 535 10.84 17.72 9.75
C CYS A 535 10.01 17.27 10.96
N TYR A 536 10.55 17.39 12.18
CA TYR A 536 9.89 16.94 13.41
C TYR A 536 10.15 17.87 14.61
N PRO A 537 9.52 19.06 14.63
CA PRO A 537 9.86 20.14 15.55
C PRO A 537 9.65 19.81 17.03
N GLN A 538 8.71 18.90 17.30
CA GLN A 538 8.28 18.58 18.66
C GLN A 538 8.96 17.35 19.26
N SER A 539 9.99 16.77 18.62
CA SER A 539 10.66 15.55 19.11
C SER A 539 11.61 15.84 20.30
N PRO A 540 11.29 15.41 21.54
CA PRO A 540 12.19 15.61 22.68
C PRO A 540 13.55 14.92 22.51
N PRO A 541 13.65 13.66 22.00
CA PRO A 541 14.94 13.04 21.72
C PRO A 541 15.79 13.82 20.70
N ASP A 542 15.18 14.40 19.65
CA ASP A 542 15.95 15.13 18.64
C ASP A 542 16.38 16.52 19.13
N LEU A 543 15.59 17.19 19.97
CA LEU A 543 16.00 18.41 20.67
C LEU A 543 17.16 18.14 21.63
N ALA A 544 17.10 17.05 22.41
CA ALA A 544 18.22 16.65 23.25
C ALA A 544 19.47 16.36 22.41
N ALA A 545 19.32 15.69 21.27
CA ALA A 545 20.43 15.43 20.36
C ALA A 545 21.00 16.71 19.71
N LEU A 546 20.17 17.72 19.42
CA LEU A 546 20.65 19.05 19.00
C LEU A 546 21.47 19.72 20.10
N GLY A 547 21.00 19.63 21.35
CA GLY A 547 21.76 20.09 22.53
C GLY A 547 23.14 19.44 22.61
N ASP A 548 23.20 18.12 22.44
CA ASP A 548 24.46 17.35 22.43
C ASP A 548 25.39 17.79 21.29
N CYS A 549 24.86 18.01 20.08
CA CYS A 549 25.64 18.49 18.93
C CYS A 549 26.24 19.87 19.22
N ARG A 550 25.43 20.81 19.73
CA ARG A 550 25.88 22.18 20.02
C ARG A 550 26.92 22.23 21.12
N LEU A 551 26.70 21.51 22.22
CA LEU A 551 27.65 21.43 23.32
C LEU A 551 28.99 20.84 22.87
N ARG A 552 28.97 19.77 22.05
CA ARG A 552 30.19 19.18 21.50
C ARG A 552 30.91 20.13 20.55
N ALA A 553 30.19 20.80 19.64
CA ALA A 553 30.78 21.80 18.75
C ALA A 553 31.43 22.95 19.53
N ALA A 554 30.78 23.46 20.58
CA ALA A 554 31.34 24.51 21.44
C ALA A 554 32.65 24.07 22.11
N LYS A 555 32.70 22.85 22.68
CA LYS A 555 33.92 22.31 23.30
C LYS A 555 35.06 22.16 22.30
N MET A 556 34.77 21.67 21.10
CA MET A 556 35.79 21.47 20.06
C MET A 556 36.31 22.81 19.52
N LEU A 557 35.45 23.81 19.35
CA LEU A 557 35.87 25.17 18.99
C LEU A 557 36.75 25.81 20.07
N ARG A 558 36.41 25.65 21.36
CA ARG A 558 37.25 26.14 22.46
C ARG A 558 38.63 25.48 22.48
N ALA A 559 38.69 24.17 22.20
CA ALA A 559 39.94 23.42 22.22
C ALA A 559 40.85 23.71 21.02
N SER A 560 40.30 24.22 19.92
CA SER A 560 41.03 24.54 18.69
C SER A 560 41.74 25.90 18.76
N GLU A 561 42.46 26.18 19.86
CA GLU A 561 43.06 27.48 20.25
C GLU A 561 43.68 28.32 19.10
N GLU A 562 44.14 27.68 18.03
CA GLU A 562 44.75 28.30 16.84
C GLU A 562 43.79 29.06 15.91
N GLY A 563 42.48 28.88 16.05
CA GLY A 563 41.51 29.31 15.01
C GLY A 563 40.90 30.70 15.15
N GLY A 564 41.15 31.43 16.23
CA GLY A 564 40.48 32.73 16.48
C GLY A 564 38.94 32.62 16.46
N ALA A 565 38.39 31.43 16.75
CA ALA A 565 36.95 31.21 16.77
C ALA A 565 36.33 32.22 17.73
N SER A 566 35.47 33.11 17.20
CA SER A 566 34.89 34.18 18.00
C SER A 566 34.26 33.60 19.26
N ALA A 567 34.65 34.11 20.43
CA ALA A 567 34.05 33.76 21.72
C ALA A 567 32.50 33.87 21.67
N GLU A 568 31.99 34.75 20.81
CA GLU A 568 30.57 34.89 20.49
C GLU A 568 29.96 33.63 19.89
N LYS A 569 30.64 32.94 18.97
CA LYS A 569 30.15 31.70 18.35
C LYS A 569 30.08 30.56 19.36
N VAL A 570 31.08 30.44 20.23
CA VAL A 570 31.07 29.47 21.34
C VAL A 570 29.91 29.76 22.29
N ARG A 571 29.74 31.02 22.69
CA ARG A 571 28.63 31.49 23.53
C ARG A 571 27.28 31.12 22.92
N SER A 572 27.06 31.47 21.66
CA SER A 572 25.82 31.19 20.92
C SER A 572 25.50 29.68 20.87
N LEU A 573 26.51 28.82 20.65
CA LEU A 573 26.32 27.37 20.69
C LEU A 573 25.93 26.86 22.08
N LEU A 574 26.57 27.35 23.14
CA LEU A 574 26.26 26.95 24.52
C LEU A 574 24.85 27.39 24.94
N GLU A 575 24.46 28.63 24.64
CA GLU A 575 23.11 29.14 24.88
C GLU A 575 22.08 28.31 24.11
N GLY A 576 22.34 28.04 22.82
CA GLY A 576 21.50 27.18 22.00
C GLY A 576 21.42 25.74 22.50
N ALA A 577 22.48 25.20 23.14
CA ALA A 577 22.46 23.87 23.74
C ALA A 577 21.55 23.83 24.97
N ILE A 578 21.70 24.81 25.88
CA ILE A 578 20.87 24.96 27.08
C ILE A 578 19.39 25.06 26.69
N GLU A 579 19.09 25.87 25.68
CA GLU A 579 17.72 26.04 25.21
C GLU A 579 17.13 24.75 24.63
N ALA A 580 17.90 24.03 23.82
CA ALA A 580 17.45 22.75 23.25
C ALA A 580 17.17 21.70 24.33
N TYR A 581 18.03 21.58 25.34
CA TYR A 581 17.81 20.68 26.48
C TYR A 581 16.59 21.07 27.32
N ARG A 582 16.43 22.37 27.61
CA ARG A 582 15.27 22.90 28.34
C ARG A 582 13.98 22.55 27.61
N ARG A 583 13.94 22.78 26.29
CA ARG A 583 12.78 22.50 25.46
C ARG A 583 12.48 21.01 25.36
N ALA A 584 13.52 20.15 25.27
CA ALA A 584 13.34 18.71 25.30
C ALA A 584 12.65 18.23 26.60
N LEU A 585 13.12 18.71 27.75
CA LEU A 585 12.51 18.37 29.05
C LEU A 585 11.09 18.93 29.20
N GLU A 586 10.83 20.13 28.68
CA GLU A 586 9.50 20.74 28.70
C GLU A 586 8.49 19.92 27.87
N LEU A 587 8.84 19.57 26.63
CA LEU A 587 7.99 18.77 25.75
C LEU A 587 7.79 17.35 26.28
N ASP A 588 8.82 16.73 26.86
CA ASP A 588 8.68 15.40 27.47
C ASP A 588 7.70 15.40 28.66
N ARG A 589 7.64 16.50 29.44
CA ARG A 589 6.68 16.66 30.54
C ARG A 589 5.23 16.83 30.04
N GLN A 590 5.04 17.35 28.82
CA GLN A 590 3.71 17.53 28.22
C GLN A 590 3.11 16.20 27.71
N ARG A 591 3.92 15.16 27.48
CA ARG A 591 3.43 13.84 27.05
C ARG A 591 2.51 13.22 28.09
N ILE A 592 1.45 12.54 27.64
CA ILE A 592 0.43 11.96 28.53
C ILE A 592 1.03 10.78 29.35
N GLU A 593 0.60 10.61 30.60
CA GLU A 593 1.21 9.64 31.55
C GLU A 593 1.30 8.19 31.07
N TRP A 594 0.34 7.73 30.25
CA TRP A 594 0.30 6.34 29.79
C TRP A 594 1.31 6.06 28.66
N GLU A 595 1.95 7.08 28.09
CA GLU A 595 3.05 6.95 27.11
C GLU A 595 4.41 6.65 27.77
N ARG A 596 4.44 5.84 28.83
CA ARG A 596 5.70 5.50 29.51
C ARG A 596 6.78 4.92 28.59
N PHE A 597 6.39 4.36 27.45
CA PHE A 597 7.30 3.80 26.45
C PHE A 597 7.99 4.85 25.58
N HIS A 598 7.38 6.01 25.38
CA HIS A 598 7.94 7.07 24.54
C HIS A 598 8.57 8.20 25.34
N ARG A 599 8.19 8.37 26.62
CA ARG A 599 8.87 9.32 27.52
C ARG A 599 10.37 9.04 27.61
N LEU A 600 11.14 10.11 27.76
CA LEU A 600 12.56 10.01 28.07
C LEU A 600 12.71 9.22 29.37
N ASP A 601 13.51 8.15 29.32
CA ASP A 601 13.76 7.36 30.52
C ASP A 601 14.53 8.20 31.56
N ALA A 602 14.41 7.84 32.85
CA ALA A 602 15.01 8.62 33.94
C ALA A 602 16.55 8.74 33.87
N ARG A 603 17.25 7.87 33.12
CA ARG A 603 18.69 8.03 32.88
C ARG A 603 18.93 9.08 31.80
N THR A 604 18.12 9.06 30.74
CA THR A 604 18.17 10.07 29.68
C THR A 604 17.84 11.46 30.21
N VAL A 605 16.83 11.62 31.07
CA VAL A 605 16.49 12.90 31.72
C VAL A 605 17.68 13.43 32.54
N ARG A 606 18.25 12.60 33.42
CA ARG A 606 19.43 13.00 34.23
C ARG A 606 20.62 13.38 33.36
N ARG A 607 20.89 12.62 32.30
CA ARG A 607 21.96 12.94 31.34
C ARG A 607 21.73 14.30 30.69
N ILE A 608 20.50 14.65 30.33
CA ILE A 608 20.15 15.97 29.76
C ILE A 608 20.40 17.07 30.80
N GLU A 609 19.98 16.88 32.05
CA GLU A 609 20.19 17.85 33.13
C GLU A 609 21.68 18.07 33.42
N GLU A 610 22.48 17.00 33.47
CA GLU A 610 23.93 17.05 33.64
C GLU A 610 24.61 17.81 32.49
N ARG A 611 24.23 17.50 31.25
CA ARG A 611 24.76 18.18 30.04
C ARG A 611 24.37 19.65 29.98
N MET A 612 23.16 19.98 30.40
CA MET A 612 22.70 21.36 30.50
C MET A 612 23.46 22.13 31.59
N ALA A 613 23.75 21.51 32.74
CA ALA A 613 24.59 22.10 33.78
C ALA A 613 26.04 22.30 33.30
N GLU A 614 26.59 21.32 32.59
CA GLU A 614 27.91 21.42 31.94
C GLU A 614 27.98 22.60 30.96
N ALA A 615 26.96 22.77 30.09
CA ALA A 615 26.89 23.89 29.18
C ALA A 615 26.84 25.24 29.90
N LYS A 616 26.09 25.35 31.01
CA LYS A 616 26.05 26.56 31.86
C LYS A 616 27.40 26.87 32.50
N GLY A 617 28.11 25.86 33.00
CA GLY A 617 29.45 26.02 33.56
C GLY A 617 30.44 26.54 32.51
N LEU A 618 30.39 26.00 31.29
CA LEU A 618 31.22 26.49 30.18
C LEU A 618 30.84 27.91 29.72
N LEU A 619 29.59 28.34 29.90
CA LEU A 619 29.14 29.68 29.51
C LEU A 619 29.63 30.76 30.49
N GLY A 620 29.76 30.42 31.77
CA GLY A 620 30.26 31.33 32.82
C GLY A 620 31.79 31.43 32.93
N THR A 621 32.53 30.62 32.16
CA THR A 621 34.00 30.55 32.15
C THR A 621 34.56 31.03 30.82
#